data_AF-A0A7J4Q2H8-F1
#
_entry.id   AF-A0A7J4Q2H8-F1
#
_cell.length_a   1.000
_cell.length_b   1.000
_cell.length_c   1.000
_cell.angle_alpha   90.00
_cell.angle_beta   90.00
_cell.angle_gamma   90.00
#
_symmetry.space_group_name_H-M   'P 1'
#
loop_
_entity.id
_entity.type
_entity.pdbx_description
1 polymer ?
#
loop_
_entity_poly.entity_id
_entity_poly.type
_entity_poly.pdbx_seq_one_letter_code
_entity_poly.pdbx_strand_id
1 'polypeptide(L)'
;MVGSVDETVGISHLVDCLADETSLGGDGTIRCYVGFEPSGKAHIGWKVLSLQLRRMLEADANVLIFLADWHAWVNDKFNGVMADIQTTATYMEETFRALLGHPEEGDGPGQLRFLWASELMDSGDYWARVLRCSKGATLAMVRKTFTIMGRDEASSDHDLSKFYYPAMQASDIFELKIDVALGGMDQRKAHMFMRDVAAKWGWEKATCLHTPIISSLKATGTRMESFDHKMSKSDPSGAILLHDAENILRNKMKKHAYLDPADQHSPVYELAEHVVLPEWGEIVVTPNPKFGEPSTWTDLAAFKAAVSDGTLHPLDAKLGVAAGISRGLEGVAAHFEAKPETLDAVTRLAK
;
A
#
# COMPACT_ATOMS: atom_id res chain seq x y z
N MET A 1 -7.06 13.18 -8.87
CA MET A 1 -6.90 12.64 -7.50
C MET A 1 -7.40 11.20 -7.31
N VAL A 2 -8.62 10.78 -7.67
CA VAL A 2 -9.21 9.48 -7.20
C VAL A 2 -9.11 8.27 -8.17
N GLY A 3 -8.57 8.43 -9.38
CA GLY A 3 -8.87 7.57 -10.55
C GLY A 3 -8.49 6.07 -10.59
N SER A 4 -7.95 5.42 -9.55
CA SER A 4 -7.72 3.95 -9.56
C SER A 4 -7.76 3.32 -8.17
N VAL A 5 -8.92 3.38 -7.52
CA VAL A 5 -9.18 2.76 -6.22
C VAL A 5 -10.39 1.84 -6.32
N ASP A 6 -10.43 0.78 -5.52
CA ASP A 6 -11.55 -0.17 -5.46
C ASP A 6 -12.77 0.45 -4.76
N GLU A 7 -12.52 1.33 -3.78
CA GLU A 7 -13.58 1.99 -3.04
C GLU A 7 -13.20 3.43 -2.68
N THR A 8 -14.19 4.32 -2.72
CA THR A 8 -14.13 5.67 -2.19
C THR A 8 -15.29 5.88 -1.23
N VAL A 9 -15.01 6.37 -0.02
CA VAL A 9 -16.03 6.64 1.00
C VAL A 9 -15.93 8.08 1.47
N GLY A 10 -17.06 8.81 1.45
CA GLY A 10 -17.11 10.19 1.96
C GLY A 10 -16.55 11.24 1.00
N ILE A 11 -16.60 10.98 -0.31
CA ILE A 11 -16.06 11.87 -1.36
C ILE A 11 -16.54 13.32 -1.29
N SER A 12 -17.72 13.57 -0.70
CA SER A 12 -18.25 14.93 -0.54
C SER A 12 -17.29 15.83 0.21
N HIS A 13 -16.60 15.35 1.27
CA HIS A 13 -15.60 16.14 2.00
C HIS A 13 -14.52 16.68 1.06
N LEU A 14 -13.93 15.81 0.24
CA LEU A 14 -12.90 16.22 -0.70
C LEU A 14 -13.45 17.17 -1.77
N VAL A 15 -14.66 16.93 -2.28
CA VAL A 15 -15.30 17.81 -3.26
C VAL A 15 -15.54 19.20 -2.68
N ASP A 16 -16.06 19.28 -1.46
CA ASP A 16 -16.36 20.53 -0.77
C ASP A 16 -15.06 21.30 -0.48
N CYS A 17 -14.02 20.63 0.04
CA CYS A 17 -12.70 21.24 0.24
C CYS A 17 -12.09 21.80 -1.04
N LEU A 18 -12.17 21.06 -2.15
CA LEU A 18 -11.67 21.52 -3.45
C LEU A 18 -12.50 22.68 -4.03
N ALA A 19 -13.81 22.68 -3.82
CA ALA A 19 -14.71 23.73 -4.31
C ALA A 19 -14.52 25.05 -3.53
N ASP A 20 -14.33 24.94 -2.22
CA ASP A 20 -14.24 26.08 -1.31
C ASP A 20 -12.79 26.54 -1.05
N GLU A 21 -11.80 25.89 -1.66
CA GLU A 21 -10.36 26.12 -1.42
C GLU A 21 -9.99 25.99 0.07
N THR A 22 -10.58 25.01 0.76
CA THR A 22 -10.34 24.73 2.18
C THR A 22 -9.66 23.39 2.39
N SER A 23 -9.21 23.16 3.62
CA SER A 23 -8.67 21.88 4.08
C SER A 23 -8.95 21.75 5.57
N LEU A 24 -8.89 20.53 6.13
CA LEU A 24 -8.90 20.36 7.57
C LEU A 24 -7.70 21.03 8.25
N GLY A 25 -6.63 21.26 7.49
CA GLY A 25 -5.49 22.06 7.91
C GLY A 25 -5.78 23.55 8.09
N GLY A 26 -6.80 24.06 7.40
CA GLY A 26 -7.17 25.48 7.38
C GLY A 26 -6.32 26.35 6.43
N ASP A 27 -5.45 25.73 5.64
CA ASP A 27 -4.51 26.39 4.73
C ASP A 27 -4.82 26.16 3.24
N GLY A 28 -5.91 25.43 2.93
CA GLY A 28 -6.32 25.10 1.56
C GLY A 28 -5.56 23.94 0.93
N THR A 29 -4.48 23.46 1.57
CA THR A 29 -3.70 22.33 1.07
C THR A 29 -4.37 21.03 1.49
N ILE A 30 -4.80 20.22 0.51
CA ILE A 30 -5.39 18.90 0.77
C ILE A 30 -4.31 17.97 1.35
N ARG A 31 -4.55 17.43 2.54
CA ARG A 31 -3.63 16.53 3.23
C ARG A 31 -4.05 15.08 3.03
N CYS A 32 -3.24 14.37 2.26
CA CYS A 32 -3.35 12.94 2.04
C CYS A 32 -2.39 12.20 2.96
N TYR A 33 -2.79 11.05 3.51
CA TYR A 33 -1.84 10.19 4.21
C TYR A 33 -2.05 8.71 3.91
N VAL A 34 -0.99 7.94 4.14
CA VAL A 34 -1.03 6.49 4.22
C VAL A 34 -0.13 6.02 5.36
N GLY A 35 -0.63 5.13 6.20
CA GLY A 35 0.12 4.53 7.30
C GLY A 35 0.76 3.21 6.91
N PHE A 36 1.99 2.99 7.34
CA PHE A 36 2.68 1.71 7.16
C PHE A 36 3.37 1.24 8.44
N GLU A 37 3.17 -0.03 8.81
CA GLU A 37 3.96 -0.69 9.85
C GLU A 37 5.37 -1.03 9.34
N PRO A 38 6.45 -0.50 9.97
CA PRO A 38 7.80 -0.92 9.67
C PRO A 38 8.04 -2.37 10.10
N SER A 39 8.00 -3.27 9.12
CA SER A 39 7.87 -4.72 9.37
C SER A 39 8.71 -5.59 8.43
N GLY A 40 9.70 -5.01 7.74
CA GLY A 40 10.58 -5.67 6.76
C GLY A 40 10.48 -5.09 5.35
N LYS A 41 11.09 -5.77 4.39
CA LYS A 41 11.27 -5.32 3.00
C LYS A 41 9.97 -5.00 2.26
N ALA A 42 10.01 -3.96 1.42
CA ALA A 42 8.88 -3.53 0.61
C ALA A 42 8.60 -4.50 -0.56
N HIS A 43 7.31 -4.79 -0.78
CA HIS A 43 6.83 -5.64 -1.86
C HIS A 43 5.96 -4.84 -2.84
N ILE A 44 5.61 -5.44 -3.98
CA ILE A 44 4.91 -4.77 -5.10
C ILE A 44 3.57 -4.11 -4.72
N GLY A 45 2.93 -4.53 -3.61
CA GLY A 45 1.71 -3.87 -3.13
C GLY A 45 1.92 -2.38 -2.82
N TRP A 46 3.14 -2.00 -2.44
CA TRP A 46 3.48 -0.60 -2.16
C TRP A 46 3.56 0.24 -3.42
N LYS A 47 3.86 -0.39 -4.58
CA LYS A 47 3.85 0.27 -5.88
C LYS A 47 2.44 0.66 -6.30
N VAL A 48 1.43 -0.14 -5.96
CA VAL A 48 0.01 0.21 -6.18
C VAL A 48 -0.36 1.47 -5.41
N LEU A 49 0.01 1.53 -4.13
CA LEU A 49 -0.19 2.73 -3.32
C LEU A 49 0.61 3.92 -3.88
N SER A 50 1.88 3.73 -4.25
CA SER A 50 2.73 4.83 -4.73
C SER A 50 2.24 5.44 -6.05
N LEU A 51 1.63 4.65 -6.94
CA LEU A 51 0.93 5.16 -8.13
C LEU A 51 -0.20 6.14 -7.76
N GLN A 52 -0.98 5.80 -6.74
CA GLN A 52 -2.05 6.64 -6.25
C GLN A 52 -1.52 7.88 -5.51
N LEU A 53 -0.44 7.75 -4.75
CA LEU A 53 0.25 8.88 -4.10
C LEU A 53 0.86 9.86 -5.11
N ARG A 54 1.46 9.35 -6.20
CA ARG A 54 2.00 10.20 -7.27
C ARG A 54 0.92 11.09 -7.89
N ARG A 55 -0.25 10.53 -8.16
CA ARG A 55 -1.42 11.29 -8.65
C ARG A 55 -1.96 12.32 -7.65
N MET A 56 -1.69 12.14 -6.36
CA MET A 56 -2.02 13.13 -5.33
C MET A 56 -1.02 14.28 -5.35
N LEU A 57 0.28 13.96 -5.40
CA LEU A 57 1.35 14.96 -5.57
C LEU A 57 1.16 15.78 -6.85
N GLU A 58 0.89 15.13 -7.99
CA GLU A 58 0.59 15.78 -9.28
C GLU A 58 -0.69 16.63 -9.26
N ALA A 59 -1.57 16.39 -8.28
CA ALA A 59 -2.79 17.17 -8.07
C ALA A 59 -2.62 18.19 -6.92
N ASP A 60 -1.38 18.58 -6.62
CA ASP A 60 -1.01 19.58 -5.61
C ASP A 60 -1.45 19.24 -4.17
N ALA A 61 -1.77 17.98 -3.88
CA ALA A 61 -1.98 17.54 -2.50
C ALA A 61 -0.65 17.33 -1.78
N ASN A 62 -0.65 17.60 -0.49
CA ASN A 62 0.45 17.24 0.39
C ASN A 62 0.32 15.76 0.78
N VAL A 63 1.38 14.96 0.59
CA VAL A 63 1.36 13.52 0.85
C VAL A 63 2.21 13.18 2.06
N LEU A 64 1.59 12.59 3.08
CA LEU A 64 2.26 12.08 4.26
C LEU A 64 2.40 10.55 4.21
N ILE A 65 3.64 10.07 4.27
CA ILE A 65 3.96 8.68 4.61
C ILE A 65 4.10 8.59 6.14
N PHE A 66 3.11 7.98 6.79
CA PHE A 66 3.12 7.82 8.23
C PHE A 66 3.78 6.51 8.64
N LEU A 67 4.93 6.60 9.29
CA LEU A 67 5.75 5.48 9.72
C LEU A 67 5.29 5.01 11.10
N ALA A 68 4.45 3.98 11.08
CA ALA A 68 3.68 3.54 12.24
C ALA A 68 4.54 2.65 13.17
N ASP A 69 5.63 3.18 13.72
CA ASP A 69 6.61 2.44 14.54
C ASP A 69 5.99 1.91 15.85
N TRP A 70 5.21 2.71 16.57
CA TRP A 70 4.45 2.26 17.74
C TRP A 70 3.37 1.23 17.38
N HIS A 71 2.75 1.34 16.21
CA HIS A 71 1.76 0.38 15.74
C HIS A 71 2.42 -0.97 15.42
N ALA A 72 3.58 -0.94 14.76
CA ALA A 72 4.39 -2.13 14.51
C ALA A 72 4.88 -2.77 15.81
N TRP A 73 5.25 -1.96 16.81
CA TRP A 73 5.61 -2.43 18.15
C TRP A 73 4.42 -3.10 18.84
N VAL A 74 3.26 -2.42 18.88
CA VAL A 74 2.00 -2.97 19.36
C VAL A 74 1.63 -4.24 18.59
N ASN A 75 2.04 -4.43 17.33
CA ASN A 75 1.76 -5.63 16.53
C ASN A 75 2.88 -6.71 16.59
N ASP A 76 3.82 -6.61 17.51
CA ASP A 76 4.97 -7.53 17.70
C ASP A 76 5.88 -7.68 16.48
N LYS A 77 5.96 -6.68 15.60
CA LYS A 77 6.91 -6.70 14.48
C LYS A 77 8.33 -6.71 15.03
N PHE A 78 9.21 -7.50 14.41
CA PHE A 78 10.58 -7.73 14.88
C PHE A 78 10.62 -8.15 16.37
N ASN A 79 9.67 -9.00 16.81
CA ASN A 79 9.54 -9.42 18.20
C ASN A 79 9.41 -8.25 19.20
N GLY A 80 8.89 -7.11 18.75
CA GLY A 80 8.74 -5.91 19.57
C GLY A 80 10.03 -5.12 19.79
N VAL A 81 11.11 -5.38 19.04
CA VAL A 81 12.36 -4.61 19.13
C VAL A 81 12.20 -3.28 18.39
N MET A 82 11.99 -2.19 19.16
CA MET A 82 11.76 -0.85 18.59
C MET A 82 12.90 -0.37 17.67
N ALA A 83 14.16 -0.66 18.02
CA ALA A 83 15.31 -0.26 17.20
C ALA A 83 15.27 -0.89 15.78
N ASP A 84 14.78 -2.12 15.65
CA ASP A 84 14.66 -2.84 14.38
C ASP A 84 13.49 -2.30 13.54
N ILE A 85 12.39 -1.96 14.22
CA ILE A 85 11.24 -1.27 13.62
C ILE A 85 11.68 0.08 13.06
N GLN A 86 12.38 0.89 13.85
CA GLN A 86 12.85 2.22 13.46
C GLN A 86 13.94 2.17 12.38
N THR A 87 14.82 1.15 12.41
CA THR A 87 15.75 0.86 11.31
C THR A 87 15.00 0.53 10.01
N THR A 88 13.87 -0.16 10.12
CA THR A 88 13.02 -0.41 8.95
C THR A 88 12.31 0.85 8.48
N ALA A 89 11.89 1.73 9.39
CA ALA A 89 11.22 2.98 9.06
C ALA A 89 12.11 3.87 8.17
N THR A 90 13.40 4.01 8.49
CA THR A 90 14.35 4.78 7.64
C THR A 90 14.53 4.17 6.24
N TYR A 91 14.58 2.85 6.13
CA TYR A 91 14.56 2.16 4.84
C TYR A 91 13.30 2.47 4.03
N MET A 92 12.16 2.59 4.70
CA MET A 92 10.88 2.91 4.05
C MET A 92 10.84 4.33 3.52
N GLU A 93 11.42 5.30 4.24
CA GLU A 93 11.55 6.67 3.75
C GLU A 93 12.31 6.70 2.42
N GLU A 94 13.50 6.09 2.38
CA GLU A 94 14.31 5.99 1.15
C GLU A 94 13.54 5.27 0.02
N THR A 95 12.78 4.23 0.36
CA THR A 95 11.95 3.50 -0.60
C THR A 95 10.87 4.39 -1.21
N PHE A 96 10.15 5.18 -0.39
CA PHE A 96 9.10 6.07 -0.88
C PHE A 96 9.65 7.28 -1.62
N ARG A 97 10.77 7.85 -1.18
CA ARG A 97 11.51 8.88 -1.93
C ARG A 97 11.80 8.37 -3.35
N ALA A 98 12.34 7.17 -3.49
CA ALA A 98 12.65 6.60 -4.80
C ALA A 98 11.39 6.24 -5.62
N LEU A 99 10.36 5.64 -5.00
CA LEU A 99 9.11 5.27 -5.68
C LEU A 99 8.33 6.46 -6.24
N LEU A 100 8.41 7.60 -5.56
CA LEU A 100 7.70 8.84 -5.89
C LEU A 100 8.55 9.80 -6.73
N GLY A 101 9.81 9.44 -7.05
CA GLY A 101 10.66 10.25 -7.93
C GLY A 101 11.30 11.45 -7.24
N HIS A 102 11.60 11.36 -5.94
CA HIS A 102 12.23 12.41 -5.13
C HIS A 102 11.49 13.76 -5.19
N PRO A 103 10.19 13.80 -4.86
CA PRO A 103 9.47 15.07 -4.72
C PRO A 103 10.11 15.93 -3.62
N GLU A 104 9.86 17.24 -3.67
CA GLU A 104 10.26 18.15 -2.59
C GLU A 104 9.60 17.73 -1.28
N GLU A 105 10.36 17.77 -0.17
CA GLU A 105 9.85 17.44 1.16
C GLU A 105 9.41 18.71 1.90
N GLY A 106 8.18 18.73 2.41
CA GLY A 106 7.60 19.87 3.12
C GLY A 106 6.08 19.79 3.29
N ASP A 107 5.50 20.81 3.93
CA ASP A 107 4.06 20.86 4.26
C ASP A 107 3.18 21.47 3.15
N GLY A 108 3.78 21.91 2.06
CA GLY A 108 3.12 22.60 0.95
C GLY A 108 2.44 21.69 -0.08
N PRO A 109 1.76 22.31 -1.08
CA PRO A 109 1.13 21.60 -2.18
C PRO A 109 2.16 20.85 -3.03
N GLY A 110 1.84 19.61 -3.41
CA GLY A 110 2.72 18.76 -4.22
C GLY A 110 3.98 18.27 -3.49
N GLN A 111 4.08 18.47 -2.18
CA GLN A 111 5.23 18.06 -1.37
C GLN A 111 4.98 16.76 -0.59
N LEU A 112 6.06 16.04 -0.32
CA LEU A 112 6.08 14.78 0.43
C LEU A 112 6.51 15.03 1.88
N ARG A 113 5.97 14.23 2.80
CA ARG A 113 6.33 14.25 4.22
C ARG A 113 6.51 12.86 4.75
N PHE A 114 7.34 12.77 5.78
CA PHE A 114 7.48 11.61 6.63
C PHE A 114 7.20 12.04 8.07
N LEU A 115 6.44 11.22 8.80
CA LEU A 115 6.23 11.41 10.22
C LEU A 115 6.19 10.07 10.90
N TRP A 116 6.90 9.96 12.02
CA TRP A 116 6.94 8.76 12.82
C TRP A 116 5.81 8.79 13.85
N ALA A 117 5.15 7.65 14.06
CA ALA A 117 4.07 7.57 15.03
C ALA A 117 4.54 7.94 16.44
N SER A 118 5.76 7.55 16.83
CA SER A 118 6.39 7.94 18.08
C SER A 118 6.42 9.46 18.32
N GLU A 119 6.63 10.27 17.27
CA GLU A 119 6.63 11.74 17.39
C GLU A 119 5.22 12.29 17.69
N LEU A 120 4.20 11.76 17.01
CA LEU A 120 2.81 12.16 17.24
C LEU A 120 2.32 11.74 18.64
N MET A 121 2.79 10.59 19.12
CA MET A 121 2.37 9.96 20.37
C MET A 121 3.03 10.54 21.63
N ASP A 122 4.01 11.43 21.49
CA ASP A 122 4.62 12.13 22.63
C ASP A 122 3.66 13.17 23.26
N SER A 123 2.56 13.50 22.58
CA SER A 123 1.54 14.44 23.06
C SER A 123 0.49 13.79 23.97
N GLY A 124 0.22 14.40 25.12
CA GLY A 124 -0.92 14.02 25.97
C GLY A 124 -2.27 14.21 25.29
N ASP A 125 -2.39 15.17 24.38
CA ASP A 125 -3.63 15.41 23.62
C ASP A 125 -3.93 14.27 22.64
N TYR A 126 -2.88 13.65 22.06
CA TYR A 126 -3.01 12.46 21.24
C TYR A 126 -3.64 11.32 22.05
N TRP A 127 -3.14 11.03 23.26
CA TRP A 127 -3.71 9.98 24.09
C TRP A 127 -5.12 10.31 24.57
N ALA A 128 -5.43 11.59 24.81
CA ALA A 128 -6.80 12.01 25.06
C ALA A 128 -7.72 11.73 23.86
N ARG A 129 -7.24 11.90 22.62
CA ARG A 129 -7.95 11.50 21.39
C ARG A 129 -8.18 10.01 21.33
N VAL A 130 -7.13 9.20 21.57
CA VAL A 130 -7.22 7.73 21.61
C VAL A 130 -8.32 7.28 22.57
N LEU A 131 -8.33 7.82 23.80
CA LEU A 131 -9.37 7.50 24.77
C LEU A 131 -10.76 7.92 24.29
N ARG A 132 -10.93 9.08 23.64
CA ARG A 132 -12.22 9.48 23.06
C ARG A 132 -12.66 8.55 21.92
N CYS A 133 -11.74 8.09 21.09
CA CYS A 133 -11.99 7.09 20.05
C CYS A 133 -12.40 5.74 20.66
N SER A 134 -11.80 5.34 21.78
CA SER A 134 -12.17 4.11 22.49
C SER A 134 -13.49 4.22 23.25
N LYS A 135 -13.92 5.41 23.69
CA LYS A 135 -15.14 5.59 24.49
C LYS A 135 -16.36 5.11 23.70
N GLY A 136 -17.00 4.06 24.22
CA GLY A 136 -18.20 3.44 23.64
C GLY A 136 -17.94 2.46 22.51
N ALA A 137 -16.67 2.18 22.18
CA ALA A 137 -16.31 1.00 21.42
C ALA A 137 -16.40 -0.23 22.33
N THR A 138 -17.18 -1.23 21.93
CA THR A 138 -17.22 -2.52 22.65
C THR A 138 -16.06 -3.40 22.20
N LEU A 139 -15.62 -4.35 23.04
CA LEU A 139 -14.58 -5.31 22.66
C LEU A 139 -14.93 -6.06 21.37
N ALA A 140 -16.20 -6.38 21.15
CA ALA A 140 -16.68 -7.04 19.93
C ALA A 140 -16.54 -6.15 18.69
N MET A 141 -16.76 -4.83 18.80
CA MET A 141 -16.54 -3.90 17.68
C MET A 141 -15.06 -3.80 17.33
N VAL A 142 -14.19 -3.73 18.35
CA VAL A 142 -12.74 -3.64 18.17
C VAL A 142 -12.16 -4.93 17.56
N ARG A 143 -12.64 -6.11 17.98
CA ARG A 143 -12.22 -7.39 17.37
C ARG A 143 -12.47 -7.48 15.88
N LYS A 144 -13.61 -6.94 15.41
CA LYS A 144 -13.94 -6.94 13.97
C LYS A 144 -12.89 -6.22 13.14
N THR A 145 -12.13 -5.28 13.72
CA THR A 145 -11.12 -4.52 12.99
C THR A 145 -9.74 -5.17 13.04
N PHE A 146 -9.51 -6.29 13.74
CA PHE A 146 -8.17 -6.90 13.84
C PHE A 146 -7.56 -7.33 12.51
N THR A 147 -8.38 -7.51 11.49
CA THR A 147 -7.90 -7.82 10.14
C THR A 147 -6.97 -6.73 9.58
N ILE A 148 -7.07 -5.49 10.07
CA ILE A 148 -6.22 -4.34 9.65
C ILE A 148 -4.73 -4.55 10.01
N MET A 149 -4.45 -5.31 11.08
CA MET A 149 -3.09 -5.59 11.56
C MET A 149 -2.62 -7.01 11.18
N GLY A 150 -3.35 -7.68 10.27
CA GLY A 150 -3.03 -9.04 9.82
C GLY A 150 -3.42 -10.14 10.80
N ARG A 151 -4.36 -9.90 11.70
CA ARG A 151 -4.81 -10.85 12.74
C ARG A 151 -6.26 -11.27 12.49
N ASP A 152 -6.58 -12.50 12.89
CA ASP A 152 -7.96 -12.98 12.88
C ASP A 152 -8.75 -12.41 14.08
N GLU A 153 -10.08 -12.49 14.07
CA GLU A 153 -10.90 -11.92 15.16
C GLU A 153 -10.79 -12.71 16.50
N ALA A 154 -10.30 -13.96 16.43
CA ALA A 154 -10.12 -14.85 17.58
C ALA A 154 -8.78 -14.64 18.30
N SER A 155 -7.81 -14.01 17.64
CA SER A 155 -6.43 -13.87 18.09
C SER A 155 -6.22 -12.63 18.98
N SER A 156 -6.75 -12.62 20.21
CA SER A 156 -6.26 -11.69 21.24
C SER A 156 -6.77 -11.90 22.68
N ASP A 157 -7.15 -13.09 23.13
CA ASP A 157 -7.64 -13.23 24.52
C ASP A 157 -6.56 -12.94 25.58
N HIS A 158 -5.30 -12.73 25.18
CA HIS A 158 -4.16 -12.58 26.07
C HIS A 158 -3.42 -11.24 26.01
N ASP A 159 -3.75 -10.33 25.09
CA ASP A 159 -3.05 -9.04 24.97
C ASP A 159 -4.00 -7.86 24.71
N LEU A 160 -4.09 -6.96 25.69
CA LEU A 160 -4.92 -5.77 25.64
C LEU A 160 -4.37 -4.70 24.68
N SER A 161 -3.06 -4.70 24.41
CA SER A 161 -2.40 -3.67 23.58
C SER A 161 -3.04 -3.58 22.18
N LYS A 162 -3.41 -4.74 21.60
CA LYS A 162 -4.05 -4.84 20.27
C LYS A 162 -5.40 -4.15 20.19
N PHE A 163 -6.11 -4.03 21.32
CA PHE A 163 -7.40 -3.34 21.35
C PHE A 163 -7.28 -1.82 21.25
N TYR A 164 -6.09 -1.25 21.53
CA TYR A 164 -5.83 0.17 21.33
C TYR A 164 -5.53 0.51 19.88
N TYR A 165 -5.04 -0.45 19.09
CA TYR A 165 -4.59 -0.21 17.71
C TYR A 165 -5.63 0.52 16.84
N PRO A 166 -6.92 0.12 16.77
CA PRO A 166 -7.88 0.80 15.90
C PRO A 166 -8.19 2.23 16.39
N ALA A 167 -8.16 2.45 17.70
CA ALA A 167 -8.33 3.77 18.29
C ALA A 167 -7.11 4.68 18.04
N MET A 168 -5.90 4.12 18.06
CA MET A 168 -4.67 4.82 17.67
C MET A 168 -4.75 5.23 16.19
N GLN A 169 -5.00 4.28 15.29
CA GLN A 169 -5.09 4.55 13.85
C GLN A 169 -6.20 5.56 13.50
N ALA A 170 -7.33 5.55 14.19
CA ALA A 170 -8.36 6.57 14.02
C ALA A 170 -7.91 7.95 14.55
N SER A 171 -7.17 7.97 15.67
CA SER A 171 -6.66 9.21 16.26
C SER A 171 -5.62 9.88 15.38
N ASP A 172 -4.76 9.10 14.72
CA ASP A 172 -3.78 9.61 13.75
C ASP A 172 -4.46 10.52 12.72
N ILE A 173 -5.56 10.07 12.12
CA ILE A 173 -6.31 10.80 11.09
C ILE A 173 -6.79 12.16 11.61
N PHE A 174 -7.33 12.19 12.83
CA PHE A 174 -7.86 13.42 13.41
C PHE A 174 -6.76 14.40 13.84
N GLU A 175 -5.71 13.90 14.51
CA GLU A 175 -4.64 14.75 15.02
C GLU A 175 -3.78 15.33 13.89
N LEU A 176 -3.61 14.58 12.80
CA LEU A 176 -2.90 15.02 11.60
C LEU A 176 -3.75 15.88 10.66
N LYS A 177 -5.05 16.04 10.95
CA LYS A 177 -6.01 16.82 10.14
C LYS A 177 -6.02 16.36 8.68
N ILE A 178 -6.19 15.05 8.48
CA ILE A 178 -6.14 14.41 7.17
C ILE A 178 -7.44 14.58 6.42
N ASP A 179 -7.37 15.14 5.21
CA ASP A 179 -8.51 15.24 4.29
C ASP A 179 -8.77 13.93 3.54
N VAL A 180 -7.70 13.20 3.20
CA VAL A 180 -7.78 11.95 2.44
C VAL A 180 -6.95 10.85 3.10
N ALA A 181 -7.64 9.83 3.62
CA ALA A 181 -7.07 8.62 4.20
C ALA A 181 -6.93 7.52 3.15
N LEU A 182 -5.69 7.20 2.75
CA LEU A 182 -5.38 6.15 1.78
C LEU A 182 -4.94 4.86 2.49
N GLY A 183 -5.44 3.72 2.01
CA GLY A 183 -4.97 2.40 2.43
C GLY A 183 -5.35 1.32 1.43
N GLY A 184 -4.91 0.08 1.65
CA GLY A 184 -5.48 -1.06 0.93
C GLY A 184 -6.91 -1.35 1.39
N MET A 185 -7.62 -2.20 0.65
CA MET A 185 -8.95 -2.71 1.07
C MET A 185 -8.96 -3.38 2.45
N ASP A 186 -7.80 -3.83 2.95
CA ASP A 186 -7.61 -4.39 4.28
C ASP A 186 -7.69 -3.34 5.40
N GLN A 187 -7.45 -2.07 5.10
CA GLN A 187 -7.57 -0.95 6.04
C GLN A 187 -8.99 -0.40 6.15
N ARG A 188 -9.91 -0.84 5.29
CA ARG A 188 -11.29 -0.33 5.23
C ARG A 188 -11.99 -0.32 6.58
N LYS A 189 -11.85 -1.39 7.38
CA LYS A 189 -12.51 -1.48 8.68
C LYS A 189 -12.03 -0.42 9.67
N ALA A 190 -10.74 -0.06 9.67
CA ALA A 190 -10.22 1.02 10.49
C ALA A 190 -10.77 2.38 10.06
N HIS A 191 -10.83 2.64 8.76
CA HIS A 191 -11.42 3.85 8.21
C HIS A 191 -12.90 3.98 8.55
N MET A 192 -13.67 2.89 8.49
CA MET A 192 -15.08 2.92 8.90
C MET A 192 -15.23 3.16 10.41
N PHE A 193 -14.38 2.53 11.23
CA PHE A 193 -14.33 2.81 12.66
C PHE A 193 -14.04 4.29 12.96
N MET A 194 -13.06 4.90 12.27
CA MET A 194 -12.78 6.33 12.36
C MET A 194 -14.03 7.17 12.02
N ARG A 195 -14.75 6.84 10.95
CA ARG A 195 -15.94 7.59 10.53
C ARG A 195 -17.11 7.47 11.52
N ASP A 196 -17.28 6.31 12.15
CA ASP A 196 -18.27 6.09 13.21
C ASP A 196 -17.94 6.92 14.46
N VAL A 197 -16.66 6.95 14.84
CA VAL A 197 -16.16 7.79 15.94
C VAL A 197 -16.38 9.27 15.62
N ALA A 198 -16.04 9.71 14.41
CA ALA A 198 -16.27 11.09 13.98
C ALA A 198 -17.75 11.48 14.08
N ALA A 199 -18.66 10.62 13.62
CA ALA A 199 -20.09 10.87 13.70
C ALA A 199 -20.58 11.04 15.16
N LYS A 200 -20.06 10.20 16.07
CA LYS A 200 -20.41 10.24 17.48
C LYS A 200 -19.97 11.54 18.16
N TRP A 201 -18.80 12.06 17.81
CA TRP A 201 -18.22 13.24 18.44
C TRP A 201 -18.44 14.55 17.67
N GLY A 202 -19.12 14.49 16.52
CA GLY A 202 -19.30 15.65 15.64
C GLY A 202 -17.98 16.16 15.08
N TRP A 203 -17.03 15.26 14.79
CA TRP A 203 -15.78 15.60 14.12
C TRP A 203 -15.93 15.46 12.61
N GLU A 204 -15.10 16.21 11.89
CA GLU A 204 -15.01 16.12 10.45
C GLU A 204 -14.50 14.74 10.00
N LYS A 205 -14.95 14.31 8.82
CA LYS A 205 -14.70 12.96 8.30
C LYS A 205 -13.82 13.04 7.07
N ALA A 206 -12.59 12.53 7.18
CA ALA A 206 -11.72 12.33 6.04
C ALA A 206 -12.39 11.49 4.94
N THR A 207 -12.12 11.81 3.68
CA THR A 207 -12.41 10.94 2.54
C THR A 207 -11.51 9.71 2.62
N CYS A 208 -12.07 8.50 2.48
CA CYS A 208 -11.30 7.26 2.54
C CYS A 208 -11.17 6.67 1.13
N LEU A 209 -9.94 6.38 0.72
CA LEU A 209 -9.61 5.77 -0.56
C LEU A 209 -8.96 4.41 -0.33
N HIS A 210 -9.51 3.35 -0.93
CA HIS A 210 -9.01 1.99 -0.75
C HIS A 210 -8.47 1.40 -2.06
N THR A 211 -7.18 1.08 -2.10
CA THR A 211 -6.57 0.44 -3.27
C THR A 211 -6.78 -1.08 -3.27
N PRO A 212 -6.76 -1.72 -4.46
CA PRO A 212 -6.77 -3.17 -4.55
C PRO A 212 -5.57 -3.80 -3.83
N ILE A 213 -5.76 -5.03 -3.34
CA ILE A 213 -4.68 -5.83 -2.75
C ILE A 213 -4.19 -6.84 -3.78
N ILE A 214 -2.90 -6.80 -4.08
CA ILE A 214 -2.28 -7.73 -5.03
C ILE A 214 -2.11 -9.10 -4.41
N SER A 215 -2.61 -10.11 -5.12
CA SER A 215 -2.48 -11.51 -4.75
C SER A 215 -1.02 -11.99 -4.83
N SER A 216 -0.67 -12.96 -3.98
CA SER A 216 0.58 -13.72 -4.08
C SER A 216 0.72 -14.29 -5.50
N LEU A 217 1.94 -14.35 -6.04
CA LEU A 217 2.20 -14.91 -7.37
C LEU A 217 1.62 -16.32 -7.53
N LYS A 218 1.53 -17.09 -6.44
CA LYS A 218 1.06 -18.48 -6.48
C LYS A 218 -0.45 -18.63 -6.28
N ALA A 219 -1.18 -17.56 -6.03
CA ALA A 219 -2.61 -17.64 -5.74
C ALA A 219 -3.37 -18.19 -6.95
N THR A 220 -4.31 -19.10 -6.67
CA THR A 220 -5.21 -19.71 -7.67
C THR A 220 -6.67 -19.50 -7.24
N GLY A 221 -7.56 -19.39 -8.22
CA GLY A 221 -9.00 -19.21 -7.99
C GLY A 221 -9.42 -17.77 -7.62
N THR A 222 -10.73 -17.59 -7.41
CA THR A 222 -11.32 -16.31 -6.99
C THR A 222 -10.80 -15.87 -5.63
N ARG A 223 -10.55 -14.56 -5.45
CA ARG A 223 -10.14 -13.94 -4.17
C ARG A 223 -11.02 -14.47 -3.03
N MET A 224 -10.49 -15.39 -2.23
CA MET A 224 -11.04 -15.66 -0.90
C MET A 224 -10.45 -14.61 0.04
N GLU A 225 -11.25 -14.12 0.99
CA GLU A 225 -10.87 -13.20 2.08
C GLU A 225 -9.75 -13.75 3.00
N SER A 226 -9.09 -14.86 2.65
CA SER A 226 -8.02 -15.43 3.45
C SER A 226 -6.71 -14.65 3.25
N PHE A 227 -5.99 -14.44 4.36
CA PHE A 227 -4.69 -13.76 4.40
C PHE A 227 -3.63 -14.46 3.54
N ASP A 228 -3.78 -15.77 3.31
CA ASP A 228 -2.84 -16.60 2.55
C ASP A 228 -2.79 -16.27 1.06
N HIS A 229 -3.80 -15.55 0.52
CA HIS A 229 -3.81 -15.13 -0.88
C HIS A 229 -3.05 -13.84 -1.14
N LYS A 230 -2.63 -13.07 -0.12
CA LYS A 230 -2.01 -11.75 -0.31
C LYS A 230 -0.50 -11.85 -0.49
N MET A 231 0.08 -10.90 -1.22
CA MET A 231 1.53 -10.69 -1.22
C MET A 231 2.03 -10.46 0.21
N SER A 232 2.82 -11.39 0.75
CA SER A 232 3.34 -11.34 2.12
C SER A 232 4.84 -11.61 2.17
N LYS A 233 5.50 -11.03 3.18
CA LYS A 233 6.92 -11.25 3.48
C LYS A 233 7.22 -12.70 3.90
N SER A 234 6.20 -13.43 4.39
CA SER A 234 6.33 -14.82 4.83
C SER A 234 6.52 -15.84 3.71
N ASP A 235 6.16 -15.51 2.45
CA ASP A 235 6.49 -16.31 1.26
C ASP A 235 7.30 -15.49 0.25
N PRO A 236 8.64 -15.45 0.39
CA PRO A 236 9.52 -14.70 -0.51
C PRO A 236 9.43 -15.11 -1.99
N SER A 237 8.98 -16.34 -2.27
CA SER A 237 8.82 -16.85 -3.63
C SER A 237 7.45 -16.53 -4.23
N GLY A 238 6.45 -16.31 -3.38
CA GLY A 238 5.17 -15.72 -3.75
C GLY A 238 5.22 -14.21 -3.89
N ALA A 239 6.26 -13.54 -3.36
CA ALA A 239 6.41 -12.09 -3.33
C ALA A 239 7.38 -11.48 -4.35
N ILE A 240 6.96 -10.39 -4.99
CA ILE A 240 7.84 -9.48 -5.73
C ILE A 240 8.31 -8.38 -4.77
N LEU A 241 9.63 -8.26 -4.57
CA LEU A 241 10.23 -7.18 -3.79
C LEU A 241 10.57 -6.01 -4.71
N LEU A 242 10.50 -4.78 -4.19
CA LEU A 242 10.72 -3.57 -5.00
C LEU A 242 12.15 -3.38 -5.49
N HIS A 243 13.10 -4.09 -4.89
CA HIS A 243 14.53 -4.10 -5.25
C HIS A 243 14.97 -5.44 -5.83
N ASP A 244 14.02 -6.30 -6.25
CA ASP A 244 14.37 -7.48 -7.02
C ASP A 244 14.99 -7.01 -8.35
N ALA A 245 16.22 -7.46 -8.64
CA ALA A 245 16.82 -7.27 -9.95
C ALA A 245 15.96 -7.92 -11.05
N GLU A 246 16.04 -7.40 -12.27
CA GLU A 246 15.22 -7.86 -13.41
C GLU A 246 15.26 -9.39 -13.58
N ASN A 247 16.44 -9.99 -13.47
CA ASN A 247 16.62 -11.43 -13.60
C ASN A 247 15.90 -12.23 -12.49
N ILE A 248 15.86 -11.72 -11.26
CA ILE A 248 15.16 -12.33 -10.12
C ILE A 248 13.65 -12.22 -10.35
N LEU A 249 13.16 -11.02 -10.66
CA LEU A 249 11.75 -10.76 -10.96
C LEU A 249 11.26 -11.65 -12.11
N ARG A 250 12.01 -11.69 -13.20
CA ARG A 250 11.75 -12.55 -14.37
C ARG A 250 11.67 -14.02 -13.98
N ASN A 251 12.57 -14.49 -13.13
CA ASN A 251 12.57 -15.88 -12.66
C ASN A 251 11.37 -16.18 -11.74
N LYS A 252 11.00 -15.26 -10.84
CA LYS A 252 9.81 -15.40 -9.98
C LYS A 252 8.53 -15.46 -10.83
N MET A 253 8.38 -14.54 -11.78
CA MET A 253 7.24 -14.54 -12.71
C MET A 253 7.19 -15.83 -13.53
N LYS A 254 8.32 -16.28 -14.08
CA LYS A 254 8.38 -17.52 -14.86
C LYS A 254 8.01 -18.77 -14.03
N LYS A 255 8.53 -18.89 -12.80
CA LYS A 255 8.44 -20.12 -12.00
C LYS A 255 7.22 -20.20 -11.09
N HIS A 256 6.76 -19.06 -10.58
CA HIS A 256 5.80 -19.03 -9.48
C HIS A 256 4.49 -18.33 -9.82
N ALA A 257 4.48 -17.39 -10.78
CA ALA A 257 3.24 -16.69 -11.15
C ALA A 257 2.25 -17.67 -11.79
N TYR A 258 1.09 -17.85 -11.17
CA TYR A 258 -0.01 -18.63 -11.73
C TYR A 258 -0.63 -17.87 -12.91
N LEU A 259 -0.82 -18.57 -14.03
CA LEU A 259 -1.54 -18.07 -15.21
C LEU A 259 -2.00 -19.28 -16.02
N ASP A 260 -3.31 -19.43 -16.13
CA ASP A 260 -3.98 -20.45 -16.95
C ASP A 260 -4.82 -19.72 -18.01
N PRO A 261 -4.67 -20.03 -19.31
CA PRO A 261 -5.49 -19.43 -20.38
C PRO A 261 -7.00 -19.52 -20.18
N ALA A 262 -7.48 -20.52 -19.42
CA ALA A 262 -8.89 -20.70 -19.10
C ALA A 262 -9.34 -19.93 -17.85
N ASP A 263 -8.42 -19.47 -17.00
CA ASP A 263 -8.73 -18.73 -15.77
C ASP A 263 -8.53 -17.22 -15.98
N GLN A 264 -9.60 -16.46 -15.83
CA GLN A 264 -9.59 -15.00 -15.89
C GLN A 264 -9.03 -14.34 -14.62
N HIS A 265 -8.83 -15.14 -13.56
CA HIS A 265 -8.31 -14.72 -12.26
C HIS A 265 -6.87 -15.22 -12.10
N SER A 266 -5.93 -14.35 -12.43
CA SER A 266 -4.50 -14.63 -12.29
C SER A 266 -3.80 -13.44 -11.65
N PRO A 267 -2.84 -13.68 -10.73
CA PRO A 267 -1.96 -12.62 -10.22
C PRO A 267 -1.22 -11.87 -11.34
N VAL A 268 -0.97 -12.49 -12.50
CA VAL A 268 -0.35 -11.83 -13.66
C VAL A 268 -1.27 -10.76 -14.22
N TYR A 269 -2.58 -11.03 -14.30
CA TYR A 269 -3.55 -10.05 -14.75
C TYR A 269 -3.76 -8.94 -13.72
N GLU A 270 -3.74 -9.25 -12.43
CA GLU A 270 -3.79 -8.22 -11.37
C GLU A 270 -2.59 -7.26 -11.46
N LEU A 271 -1.38 -7.80 -11.68
CA LEU A 271 -0.17 -7.00 -11.87
C LEU A 271 -0.22 -6.17 -13.15
N ALA A 272 -0.75 -6.73 -14.23
CA ALA A 272 -0.98 -6.00 -15.48
C ALA A 272 -1.95 -4.81 -15.26
N GLU A 273 -3.07 -5.06 -14.59
CA GLU A 273 -4.15 -4.11 -14.36
C GLU A 273 -3.81 -3.00 -13.36
N HIS A 274 -3.17 -3.35 -12.26
CA HIS A 274 -2.98 -2.43 -11.13
C HIS A 274 -1.56 -1.88 -10.99
N VAL A 275 -0.62 -2.39 -11.79
CA VAL A 275 0.78 -1.91 -11.78
C VAL A 275 1.24 -1.48 -13.16
N VAL A 276 1.22 -2.36 -14.15
CA VAL A 276 1.84 -2.07 -15.47
C VAL A 276 1.04 -1.06 -16.27
N LEU A 277 -0.27 -1.29 -16.46
CA LEU A 277 -1.14 -0.37 -17.22
C LEU A 277 -1.27 1.01 -16.55
N PRO A 278 -1.44 1.14 -15.22
CA PRO A 278 -1.53 2.46 -14.60
C PRO A 278 -0.22 3.24 -14.61
N GLU A 279 0.94 2.56 -14.63
CA GLU A 279 2.25 3.21 -14.71
C GLU A 279 2.56 3.66 -16.14
N TRP A 280 2.15 2.90 -17.15
CA TRP A 280 2.66 3.05 -18.50
C TRP A 280 1.62 3.25 -19.60
N GLY A 281 0.36 2.94 -19.33
CA GLY A 281 -0.71 2.88 -20.33
C GLY A 281 -0.62 1.66 -21.27
N GLU A 282 0.41 0.83 -21.14
CA GLU A 282 0.68 -0.28 -22.04
C GLU A 282 1.45 -1.43 -21.38
N ILE A 283 1.26 -2.64 -21.94
CA ILE A 283 2.05 -3.84 -21.67
C ILE A 283 2.79 -4.18 -22.96
N VAL A 284 4.12 -4.09 -22.91
CA VAL A 284 4.98 -4.48 -24.03
C VAL A 284 5.43 -5.92 -23.82
N VAL A 285 5.20 -6.77 -24.80
CA VAL A 285 5.64 -8.17 -24.80
C VAL A 285 6.62 -8.38 -25.94
N THR A 286 7.82 -8.85 -25.60
CA THR A 286 8.88 -9.15 -26.57
C THR A 286 9.25 -10.64 -26.46
N PRO A 287 8.59 -11.53 -27.22
CA PRO A 287 8.93 -12.95 -27.24
C PRO A 287 10.33 -13.21 -27.79
N ASN A 288 10.79 -14.45 -27.68
CA ASN A 288 11.92 -14.88 -28.50
C ASN A 288 11.51 -14.78 -29.99
N PRO A 289 12.31 -14.17 -30.88
CA PRO A 289 11.96 -14.03 -32.29
C PRO A 289 11.65 -15.35 -33.03
N LYS A 290 12.07 -16.50 -32.47
CA LYS A 290 11.72 -17.82 -33.00
C LYS A 290 10.27 -18.25 -32.73
N PHE A 291 9.60 -17.62 -31.75
CA PHE A 291 8.28 -18.04 -31.24
C PHE A 291 7.22 -16.94 -31.36
N GLY A 292 7.57 -15.72 -31.73
CA GLY A 292 6.62 -14.63 -31.95
C GLY A 292 7.30 -13.29 -32.21
N GLU A 293 6.48 -12.31 -32.59
CA GLU A 293 6.88 -10.92 -32.81
C GLU A 293 6.53 -10.05 -31.59
N PRO A 294 7.22 -8.91 -31.38
CA PRO A 294 6.86 -7.95 -30.35
C PRO A 294 5.41 -7.47 -30.50
N SER A 295 4.72 -7.28 -29.37
CA SER A 295 3.34 -6.77 -29.33
C SER A 295 3.15 -5.80 -28.17
N THR A 296 2.18 -4.89 -28.32
CA THR A 296 1.82 -3.89 -27.31
C THR A 296 0.33 -3.98 -27.02
N TRP A 297 -0.03 -3.97 -25.75
CA TRP A 297 -1.41 -4.10 -25.28
C TRP A 297 -1.75 -2.94 -24.36
N THR A 298 -2.78 -2.15 -24.69
CA THR A 298 -3.23 -1.01 -23.90
C THR A 298 -4.50 -1.29 -23.11
N ASP A 299 -5.12 -2.45 -23.34
CA ASP A 299 -6.36 -2.88 -22.73
C ASP A 299 -6.20 -4.27 -22.11
N LEU A 300 -6.64 -4.42 -20.87
CA LEU A 300 -6.53 -5.67 -20.13
C LEU A 300 -7.42 -6.76 -20.74
N ALA A 301 -8.61 -6.41 -21.24
CA ALA A 301 -9.53 -7.39 -21.81
C ALA A 301 -8.95 -7.99 -23.11
N ALA A 302 -8.38 -7.17 -23.98
CA ALA A 302 -7.65 -7.61 -25.15
C ALA A 302 -6.43 -8.47 -24.80
N PHE A 303 -5.65 -8.07 -23.79
CA PHE A 303 -4.52 -8.86 -23.30
C PHE A 303 -4.94 -10.25 -22.78
N LYS A 304 -6.03 -10.31 -21.98
CA LYS A 304 -6.61 -11.57 -21.49
C LYS A 304 -7.13 -12.44 -22.64
N ALA A 305 -7.84 -11.85 -23.60
CA ALA A 305 -8.37 -12.56 -24.76
C ALA A 305 -7.25 -13.21 -25.58
N ALA A 306 -6.17 -12.49 -25.84
CA ALA A 306 -5.02 -13.00 -26.58
C ALA A 306 -4.31 -14.17 -25.87
N VAL A 307 -4.25 -14.15 -24.53
CA VAL A 307 -3.73 -15.30 -23.78
C VAL A 307 -4.68 -16.49 -23.87
N SER A 308 -5.99 -16.24 -23.81
CA SER A 308 -7.02 -17.28 -23.81
C SER A 308 -7.17 -17.97 -25.17
N ASP A 309 -7.09 -17.23 -26.27
CA ASP A 309 -7.21 -17.75 -27.64
C ASP A 309 -5.89 -18.28 -28.23
N GLY A 310 -4.78 -18.10 -27.51
CA GLY A 310 -3.45 -18.58 -27.89
C GLY A 310 -2.66 -17.63 -28.81
N THR A 311 -3.19 -16.46 -29.14
CA THR A 311 -2.46 -15.40 -29.86
C THR A 311 -1.21 -14.96 -29.10
N LEU A 312 -1.29 -14.91 -27.76
CA LEU A 312 -0.19 -14.60 -26.87
C LEU A 312 0.11 -15.79 -25.95
N HIS A 313 1.32 -16.34 -26.07
CA HIS A 313 1.71 -17.46 -25.24
C HIS A 313 1.82 -17.06 -23.75
N PRO A 314 1.32 -17.87 -22.79
CA PRO A 314 1.29 -17.50 -21.36
C PRO A 314 2.66 -17.15 -20.75
N LEU A 315 3.72 -17.82 -21.22
CA LEU A 315 5.07 -17.48 -20.77
C LEU A 315 5.46 -16.06 -21.20
N ASP A 316 5.15 -15.67 -22.44
CA ASP A 316 5.50 -14.34 -22.94
C ASP A 316 4.66 -13.27 -22.26
N ALA A 317 3.38 -13.55 -21.96
CA ALA A 317 2.54 -12.69 -21.13
C ALA A 317 3.16 -12.45 -19.73
N LYS A 318 3.60 -13.51 -19.04
CA LYS A 318 4.30 -13.39 -17.74
C LYS A 318 5.55 -12.53 -17.84
N LEU A 319 6.34 -12.71 -18.90
CA LEU A 319 7.60 -12.02 -19.10
C LEU A 319 7.41 -10.54 -19.48
N GLY A 320 6.38 -10.21 -20.29
CA GLY A 320 6.04 -8.83 -20.60
C GLY A 320 5.57 -8.05 -19.37
N VAL A 321 4.72 -8.66 -18.53
CA VAL A 321 4.33 -8.06 -17.25
C VAL A 321 5.55 -7.90 -16.33
N ALA A 322 6.44 -8.89 -16.26
CA ALA A 322 7.68 -8.78 -15.49
C ALA A 322 8.56 -7.61 -15.97
N ALA A 323 8.70 -7.44 -17.29
CA ALA A 323 9.48 -6.35 -17.88
C ALA A 323 8.87 -4.98 -17.56
N GLY A 324 7.54 -4.84 -17.67
CA GLY A 324 6.83 -3.60 -17.31
C GLY A 324 7.00 -3.23 -15.84
N ILE A 325 6.95 -4.21 -14.94
CA ILE A 325 7.24 -4.01 -13.51
C ILE A 325 8.71 -3.61 -13.31
N SER A 326 9.65 -4.31 -13.93
CA SER A 326 11.09 -4.03 -13.82
C SER A 326 11.40 -2.59 -14.22
N ARG A 327 10.87 -2.15 -15.37
CA ARG A 327 10.98 -0.77 -15.85
C ARG A 327 10.49 0.23 -14.80
N GLY A 328 9.39 -0.08 -14.13
CA GLY A 328 8.78 0.79 -13.10
C GLY A 328 9.52 0.83 -11.77
N LEU A 329 10.51 -0.05 -11.59
CA LEU A 329 11.33 -0.15 -10.39
C LEU A 329 12.79 0.24 -10.63
N GLU A 330 13.18 0.62 -11.85
CA GLU A 330 14.55 1.04 -12.19
C GLU A 330 15.05 2.17 -11.27
N GLY A 331 14.22 3.18 -11.00
CA GLY A 331 14.58 4.26 -10.08
C GLY A 331 14.84 3.79 -8.64
N VAL A 332 14.07 2.79 -8.17
CA VAL A 332 14.26 2.19 -6.85
C VAL A 332 15.53 1.34 -6.81
N ALA A 333 15.77 0.55 -7.86
CA ALA A 333 16.98 -0.25 -7.98
C ALA A 333 18.24 0.63 -8.02
N ALA A 334 18.24 1.66 -8.86
CA ALA A 334 19.35 2.61 -8.96
C ALA A 334 19.60 3.35 -7.63
N HIS A 335 18.54 3.73 -6.92
CA HIS A 335 18.65 4.35 -5.61
C HIS A 335 19.40 3.46 -4.61
N PHE A 336 18.98 2.19 -4.47
CA PHE A 336 19.60 1.26 -3.51
C PHE A 336 20.93 0.67 -3.98
N GLU A 337 21.24 0.73 -5.28
CA GLU A 337 22.59 0.46 -5.77
C GLU A 337 23.56 1.58 -5.36
N ALA A 338 23.12 2.84 -5.42
CA ALA A 338 23.91 3.99 -5.02
C ALA A 338 23.99 4.19 -3.50
N LYS A 339 22.92 3.86 -2.77
CA LYS A 339 22.76 4.02 -1.31
C LYS A 339 22.21 2.74 -0.67
N PRO A 340 23.04 1.69 -0.53
CA PRO A 340 22.58 0.38 -0.08
C PRO A 340 22.32 0.30 1.44
N GLU A 341 22.75 1.28 2.23
CA GLU A 341 22.94 1.16 3.68
C GLU A 341 21.67 0.76 4.43
N THR A 342 20.54 1.40 4.11
CA THR A 342 19.25 1.15 4.78
C THR A 342 18.64 -0.19 4.33
N LEU A 343 18.77 -0.55 3.05
CA LEU A 343 18.34 -1.86 2.54
C LEU A 343 19.17 -3.00 3.14
N ASP A 344 20.48 -2.81 3.25
CA ASP A 344 21.39 -3.78 3.85
C ASP A 344 21.09 -3.95 5.34
N ALA A 345 20.76 -2.87 6.06
CA ALA A 345 20.33 -2.92 7.45
C ALA A 345 19.09 -3.79 7.63
N VAL A 346 18.02 -3.54 6.86
CA VAL A 346 16.80 -4.35 6.93
C VAL A 346 17.04 -5.79 6.47
N THR A 347 17.95 -6.01 5.52
CA THR A 347 18.32 -7.38 5.10
C THR A 347 18.99 -8.17 6.21
N ARG A 348 19.76 -7.51 7.11
CA ARG A 348 20.36 -8.17 8.27
C ARG A 348 19.34 -8.54 9.34
N LEU A 349 18.25 -7.78 9.46
CA LEU A 349 17.16 -8.06 10.42
C LEU A 349 16.28 -9.26 10.04
N ALA A 350 16.30 -9.65 8.76
CA ALA A 350 15.53 -10.78 8.24
C ALA A 350 16.26 -12.13 8.34
N LYS A 351 17.46 -12.15 8.92
CA LYS A 351 18.26 -13.35 9.22
C LYS A 351 18.15 -13.69 10.69
#